data_AF-A0A9X9LAT3-F1
#
_entry.id   AF-A0A9X9LAT3-F1
#
_cell.length_a   1.000
_cell.length_b   1.000
_cell.length_c   1.000
_cell.angle_alpha   90.00
_cell.angle_beta   90.00
_cell.angle_gamma   90.00
#
_symmetry.space_group_name_H-M   'P 1'
#
loop_
_entity.id
_entity.type
_entity.pdbx_description
1 polymer ?
#
loop_
_entity_poly.entity_id
_entity_poly.type
_entity_poly.pdbx_seq_one_letter_code
_entity_poly.pdbx_strand_id
1 'polypeptide(L)'
;MQITIEDNGPKARHILTQGGYKTKQIRGTYMLSNLLQELCLARDHGKTHIFLDEVRLNENPVNRLTRLIKEEFWLNLTRVIDGSAIEVAGRDPKDWTDDPRPRIYVPAGAPEQYEYYLKVSKNRPEIRLDVCLLPTNITPDYVTSLNDKPGLLAVAMESIADPLTGKLVLKGVPFVVPGGRFNEFYGWDSYMESLGLMVCEQIHLAKAMVKNFVFCIKHYGKILNATRSYYLNRSQPPLLTDMALRVYEKTRHEDDALHCLRQAILAAIKEYYTVWTAEPRLDKKTGLSRYRPEGFGVPPETEASHFTHILEPYAKKNGMSVKDFVRSYNQRELIEPELDEYFLHDRAVRESGHDTSYRLEKVCANLATIDLNSLLFKYEKDISVCIRTYFGDKLEVLPEFLAPGMKSGHIETSSNWERRAKLRKFSMDRYLWNEEKGMFFDYDTVKEEQSSYETCTTFWSLWAGAASPRQAAKIVSTALPLFEAAGGLVSGTEKSRGPISIDRPNRQWDYPYGWAPQQMLAWIGLQRYGYTAEAERLAYKWLFMMTKAFVDFNGVVVEKYDVTRTFDPHRVDAEYGNQGLDFEGVAKEGFGWVNASFVYGLTIVSSHMQRALGTLTPWSQYARATNTVSEN
;
A
#
# COMPACT_ATOMS: atom_id res chain seq x y z
N MET A 1 -8.98 -22.82 -13.66
CA MET A 1 -10.39 -23.27 -13.83
C MET A 1 -11.38 -22.24 -13.26
N GLN A 2 -12.26 -21.63 -14.06
CA GLN A 2 -13.22 -20.59 -13.61
C GLN A 2 -14.58 -20.72 -14.35
N ILE A 3 -15.68 -20.17 -13.79
CA ILE A 3 -16.96 -19.96 -14.48
C ILE A 3 -17.28 -18.47 -14.50
N THR A 4 -17.26 -17.87 -15.69
CA THR A 4 -17.49 -16.43 -15.92
C THR A 4 -18.65 -16.19 -16.88
N ILE A 5 -18.99 -14.92 -17.10
CA ILE A 5 -19.99 -14.53 -18.09
C ILE A 5 -19.55 -14.83 -19.54
N GLU A 6 -18.25 -15.02 -19.78
CA GLU A 6 -17.70 -15.28 -21.11
C GLU A 6 -17.80 -16.76 -21.51
N ASP A 7 -18.03 -17.67 -20.56
CA ASP A 7 -18.23 -19.08 -20.87
C ASP A 7 -19.53 -19.32 -21.63
N ASN A 8 -19.49 -20.06 -22.73
CA ASN A 8 -20.66 -20.33 -23.58
C ASN A 8 -21.49 -21.55 -23.12
N GLY A 9 -21.24 -22.08 -21.92
CA GLY A 9 -21.97 -23.22 -21.36
C GLY A 9 -23.46 -22.91 -21.13
N PRO A 10 -24.30 -23.93 -20.86
CA PRO A 10 -25.77 -23.81 -20.80
C PRO A 10 -26.31 -22.95 -19.64
N LYS A 11 -25.43 -22.40 -18.79
CA LYS A 11 -25.74 -21.61 -17.57
C LYS A 11 -26.79 -22.24 -16.65
N ALA A 12 -26.89 -23.57 -16.67
CA ALA A 12 -27.74 -24.33 -15.77
C ALA A 12 -27.14 -25.71 -15.46
N ARG A 13 -27.30 -26.19 -14.22
CA ARG A 13 -26.87 -27.53 -13.79
C ARG A 13 -27.85 -28.12 -12.78
N HIS A 14 -28.18 -29.40 -12.94
CA HIS A 14 -28.98 -30.14 -11.97
C HIS A 14 -28.10 -30.71 -10.87
N ILE A 15 -28.51 -30.54 -9.62
CA ILE A 15 -27.83 -31.04 -8.41
C ILE A 15 -28.82 -31.88 -7.61
N LEU A 16 -28.33 -32.95 -6.99
CA LEU A 16 -29.13 -33.80 -6.12
C LEU A 16 -29.56 -33.04 -4.86
N THR A 17 -30.83 -33.19 -4.49
CA THR A 17 -31.40 -32.69 -3.23
C THR A 17 -31.15 -33.69 -2.10
N GLN A 18 -31.39 -33.27 -0.85
CA GLN A 18 -31.25 -34.13 0.32
C GLN A 18 -32.06 -35.44 0.14
N GLY A 19 -31.37 -36.57 0.29
CA GLY A 19 -31.92 -37.91 0.04
C GLY A 19 -31.52 -38.53 -1.31
N GLY A 20 -30.96 -37.76 -2.25
CA GLY A 20 -30.33 -38.30 -3.47
C GLY A 20 -31.26 -38.76 -4.59
N TYR A 21 -32.58 -38.69 -4.41
CA TYR A 21 -33.56 -39.17 -5.40
C TYR A 21 -34.20 -38.08 -6.28
N LYS A 22 -34.12 -36.81 -5.87
CA LYS A 22 -34.66 -35.65 -6.62
C LYS A 22 -33.55 -34.68 -6.97
N THR A 23 -33.67 -34.00 -8.10
CA THR A 23 -32.73 -32.95 -8.53
C THR A 23 -33.35 -31.56 -8.46
N LYS A 24 -32.54 -30.54 -8.16
CA LYS A 24 -32.87 -29.12 -8.29
C LYS A 24 -31.92 -28.47 -9.30
N GLN A 25 -32.44 -27.56 -10.12
CA GLN A 25 -31.64 -26.84 -11.11
C GLN A 25 -31.09 -25.54 -10.53
N ILE A 26 -29.77 -25.39 -10.56
CA ILE A 26 -29.07 -24.12 -10.31
C ILE A 26 -28.88 -23.41 -11.65
N ARG A 27 -29.14 -22.09 -11.71
CA ARG A 27 -29.15 -21.29 -12.94
C ARG A 27 -28.33 -20.02 -12.79
N GLY A 28 -27.78 -19.56 -13.90
CA GLY A 28 -27.00 -18.32 -14.00
C GLY A 28 -25.53 -18.52 -13.64
N THR A 29 -24.68 -17.67 -14.24
CA THR A 29 -23.23 -17.69 -14.04
C THR A 29 -22.85 -17.59 -12.57
N TYR A 30 -23.45 -16.65 -11.83
CA TYR A 30 -23.07 -16.37 -10.45
C TYR A 30 -23.26 -17.57 -9.51
N MET A 31 -24.45 -18.17 -9.49
CA MET A 31 -24.71 -19.33 -8.60
C MET A 31 -23.90 -20.56 -9.01
N LEU A 32 -23.65 -20.75 -10.31
CA LEU A 32 -22.79 -21.84 -10.80
C LEU A 32 -21.32 -21.63 -10.46
N SER A 33 -20.85 -20.38 -10.51
CA SER A 33 -19.52 -20.00 -10.06
C SER A 33 -19.36 -20.21 -8.55
N ASN A 34 -20.34 -19.76 -7.75
CA ASN A 34 -20.33 -20.01 -6.31
C ASN A 34 -20.29 -21.53 -6.03
N LEU A 35 -21.07 -22.33 -6.76
CA LEU A 35 -21.01 -23.79 -6.63
C LEU A 35 -19.61 -24.34 -6.96
N LEU A 36 -18.96 -23.86 -8.03
CA LEU A 36 -17.60 -24.25 -8.36
C LEU A 36 -16.64 -23.92 -7.20
N GLN A 37 -16.76 -22.74 -6.61
CA GLN A 37 -15.92 -22.30 -5.49
C GLN A 37 -16.12 -23.20 -4.26
N GLU A 38 -17.37 -23.45 -3.85
CA GLU A 38 -17.67 -24.32 -2.69
C GLU A 38 -17.17 -25.76 -2.91
N LEU A 39 -17.29 -26.29 -4.13
CA LEU A 39 -16.77 -27.62 -4.48
C LEU A 39 -15.24 -27.66 -4.47
N CYS A 40 -14.57 -26.60 -4.95
CA CYS A 40 -13.12 -26.49 -4.89
C CYS A 40 -12.64 -26.44 -3.44
N LEU A 41 -13.27 -25.61 -2.59
CA LEU A 41 -12.95 -25.52 -1.16
C LEU A 41 -13.18 -26.85 -0.44
N ALA A 42 -14.25 -27.58 -0.78
CA ALA A 42 -14.52 -28.90 -0.21
C ALA A 42 -13.44 -29.91 -0.59
N ARG A 43 -13.04 -29.94 -1.87
CA ARG A 43 -11.98 -30.79 -2.38
C ARG A 43 -10.63 -30.47 -1.73
N ASP A 44 -10.30 -29.19 -1.59
CA ASP A 44 -9.06 -28.73 -0.94
C ASP A 44 -8.99 -29.18 0.54
N HIS A 45 -10.14 -29.34 1.20
CA HIS A 45 -10.26 -29.94 2.54
C HIS A 45 -10.40 -31.47 2.55
N GLY A 46 -10.13 -32.15 1.44
CA GLY A 46 -10.19 -33.61 1.32
C GLY A 46 -11.61 -34.20 1.38
N LYS A 47 -12.66 -33.38 1.23
CA LYS A 47 -14.05 -33.88 1.23
C LYS A 47 -14.42 -34.42 -0.14
N THR A 48 -14.95 -35.63 -0.18
CA THR A 48 -15.50 -36.26 -1.39
C THR A 48 -17.01 -36.00 -1.57
N HIS A 49 -17.68 -35.63 -0.48
CA HIS A 49 -19.11 -35.32 -0.44
C HIS A 49 -19.35 -34.13 0.50
N ILE A 50 -20.28 -33.25 0.12
CA ILE A 50 -20.72 -32.13 0.96
C ILE A 50 -22.23 -31.98 0.91
N PHE A 51 -22.81 -31.51 2.00
CA PHE A 51 -24.13 -30.91 2.01
C PHE A 51 -23.95 -29.40 1.86
N LEU A 52 -24.62 -28.82 0.86
CA LEU A 52 -24.52 -27.40 0.55
C LEU A 52 -25.89 -26.76 0.66
N ASP A 53 -26.00 -25.72 1.47
CA ASP A 53 -27.19 -24.89 1.53
C ASP A 53 -27.24 -24.00 0.29
N GLU A 54 -28.41 -23.90 -0.35
CA GLU A 54 -28.62 -23.01 -1.49
C GLU A 54 -28.39 -21.53 -1.13
N VAL A 55 -28.59 -21.16 0.14
CA VAL A 55 -28.31 -19.81 0.65
C VAL A 55 -26.84 -19.42 0.45
N ARG A 56 -25.91 -20.39 0.49
CA ARG A 56 -24.48 -20.14 0.18
C ARG A 56 -24.25 -19.85 -1.31
N LEU A 57 -25.12 -20.34 -2.19
CA LEU A 57 -25.01 -20.18 -3.64
C LEU A 57 -25.66 -18.89 -4.16
N ASN A 58 -26.78 -18.47 -3.57
CA ASN A 58 -27.50 -17.24 -3.94
C ASN A 58 -27.25 -16.07 -2.98
N GLU A 59 -26.22 -16.17 -2.13
CA GLU A 59 -25.80 -15.11 -1.21
C GLU A 59 -25.67 -13.78 -1.95
N ASN A 60 -26.17 -12.68 -1.36
CA ASN A 60 -26.03 -11.35 -1.95
C ASN A 60 -24.54 -11.06 -2.18
N PRO A 61 -24.12 -10.60 -3.36
CA PRO A 61 -22.69 -10.49 -3.69
C PRO A 61 -21.94 -9.49 -2.82
N VAL A 62 -22.60 -8.42 -2.35
CA VAL A 62 -22.00 -7.48 -1.40
C VAL A 62 -21.72 -8.19 -0.09
N ASN A 63 -22.72 -8.90 0.46
CA ASN A 63 -22.56 -9.65 1.70
C ASN A 63 -21.50 -10.75 1.58
N ARG A 64 -21.50 -11.49 0.45
CA ARG A 64 -20.53 -12.57 0.19
C ARG A 64 -19.11 -12.02 0.17
N LEU A 65 -18.84 -10.95 -0.58
CA LEU A 65 -17.51 -10.37 -0.64
C LEU A 65 -17.08 -9.78 0.72
N THR A 66 -17.98 -9.08 1.43
CA THR A 66 -17.68 -8.60 2.80
C THR A 66 -17.33 -9.74 3.75
N ARG A 67 -18.07 -10.85 3.69
CA ARG A 67 -17.82 -12.04 4.51
C ARG A 67 -16.48 -12.67 4.16
N LEU A 68 -16.19 -12.90 2.88
CA LEU A 68 -14.90 -13.43 2.43
C LEU A 68 -13.74 -12.55 2.89
N ILE A 69 -13.87 -11.23 2.77
CA ILE A 69 -12.86 -10.29 3.27
C ILE A 69 -12.64 -10.45 4.77
N LYS A 70 -13.72 -10.41 5.57
CA LYS A 70 -13.67 -10.45 7.04
C LYS A 70 -13.17 -11.78 7.59
N GLU A 71 -13.60 -12.90 7.01
CA GLU A 71 -13.43 -14.24 7.57
C GLU A 71 -12.28 -15.03 6.94
N GLU A 72 -11.91 -14.76 5.68
CA GLU A 72 -10.97 -15.58 4.93
C GLU A 72 -9.76 -14.77 4.41
N PHE A 73 -10.00 -13.68 3.70
CA PHE A 73 -8.92 -12.98 2.98
C PHE A 73 -7.91 -12.36 3.94
N TRP A 74 -8.36 -11.68 5.01
CA TRP A 74 -7.42 -11.14 6.01
C TRP A 74 -6.59 -12.23 6.68
N LEU A 75 -7.19 -13.38 6.98
CA LEU A 75 -6.48 -14.52 7.56
C LEU A 75 -5.40 -15.01 6.59
N ASN A 76 -5.74 -15.19 5.31
CA ASN A 76 -4.83 -15.68 4.28
C ASN A 76 -3.76 -14.65 3.88
N LEU A 77 -3.96 -13.36 4.16
CA LEU A 77 -2.95 -12.30 4.01
C LEU A 77 -2.14 -12.03 5.28
N THR A 78 -2.49 -12.64 6.42
CA THR A 78 -1.74 -12.45 7.66
C THR A 78 -0.45 -13.25 7.64
N ARG A 79 0.67 -12.61 8.03
CA ARG A 79 1.99 -13.21 8.14
C ARG A 79 2.60 -12.90 9.50
N VAL A 80 3.60 -13.70 9.87
CA VAL A 80 4.55 -13.43 10.96
C VAL A 80 5.95 -13.69 10.43
N ILE A 81 6.96 -12.99 10.97
CA ILE A 81 8.37 -13.29 10.71
C ILE A 81 8.95 -13.85 11.99
N ASP A 82 8.99 -15.18 12.06
CA ASP A 82 9.59 -15.96 13.14
C ASP A 82 9.95 -17.38 12.64
N GLY A 83 10.45 -18.25 13.52
CA GLY A 83 10.91 -19.59 13.16
C GLY A 83 9.85 -20.53 12.58
N SER A 84 8.56 -20.20 12.71
CA SER A 84 7.47 -20.98 12.09
C SER A 84 7.29 -20.69 10.60
N ALA A 85 7.66 -19.48 10.16
CA ALA A 85 7.43 -19.01 8.79
C ALA A 85 8.73 -18.76 8.00
N ILE A 86 9.89 -18.70 8.67
CA ILE A 86 11.15 -18.24 8.06
C ILE A 86 11.63 -19.10 6.88
N GLU A 87 11.25 -20.39 6.85
CA GLU A 87 11.58 -21.27 5.72
C GLU A 87 10.94 -20.81 4.40
N VAL A 88 9.72 -20.27 4.48
CA VAL A 88 8.97 -19.76 3.32
C VAL A 88 9.28 -18.28 3.13
N ALA A 89 9.12 -17.47 4.18
CA ALA A 89 9.28 -16.02 4.10
C ALA A 89 10.72 -15.58 3.86
N GLY A 90 11.71 -16.34 4.36
CA GLY A 90 13.12 -16.02 4.21
C GLY A 90 13.66 -16.29 2.79
N ARG A 91 13.00 -17.14 2.00
CA ARG A 91 13.38 -17.36 0.60
C ARG A 91 13.05 -16.13 -0.22
N ASP A 92 13.94 -15.78 -1.12
CA ASP A 92 13.75 -14.66 -2.03
C ASP A 92 13.69 -15.19 -3.46
N PRO A 93 12.59 -15.01 -4.20
CA PRO A 93 12.57 -15.34 -5.62
C PRO A 93 13.54 -14.48 -6.44
N LYS A 94 14.08 -13.40 -5.85
CA LYS A 94 15.06 -12.50 -6.46
C LYS A 94 16.50 -12.78 -6.00
N ASP A 95 16.74 -13.87 -5.28
CA ASP A 95 18.10 -14.37 -5.01
C ASP A 95 18.60 -15.14 -6.25
N TRP A 96 19.40 -14.47 -7.07
CA TRP A 96 19.97 -15.01 -8.31
C TRP A 96 21.32 -15.71 -8.11
N THR A 97 21.72 -15.99 -6.86
CA THR A 97 22.98 -16.69 -6.58
C THR A 97 22.88 -18.18 -6.94
N ASP A 98 24.03 -18.84 -7.13
CA ASP A 98 24.09 -20.26 -7.46
C ASP A 98 23.58 -21.18 -6.33
N ASP A 99 23.49 -20.68 -5.10
CA ASP A 99 22.97 -21.40 -3.93
C ASP A 99 22.07 -20.48 -3.10
N PRO A 100 20.83 -20.22 -3.57
CA PRO A 100 19.90 -19.34 -2.88
C PRO A 100 19.47 -20.01 -1.56
N ARG A 101 19.54 -19.24 -0.48
CA ARG A 101 19.22 -19.71 0.86
C ARG A 101 18.34 -18.70 1.58
N PRO A 102 17.40 -19.16 2.43
CA PRO A 102 16.65 -18.23 3.26
C PRO A 102 17.63 -17.47 4.16
N ARG A 103 17.53 -16.15 4.16
CA ARG A 103 18.41 -15.25 4.93
C ARG A 103 17.60 -14.25 5.73
N ILE A 104 18.00 -14.04 6.98
CA ILE A 104 17.43 -13.03 7.87
C ILE A 104 18.53 -12.09 8.37
N TYR A 105 18.31 -10.79 8.18
CA TYR A 105 19.13 -9.72 8.72
C TYR A 105 18.49 -9.15 9.98
N VAL A 106 19.24 -9.19 11.08
CA VAL A 106 18.80 -8.75 12.41
C VAL A 106 19.53 -7.46 12.78
N PRO A 107 18.83 -6.41 13.26
CA PRO A 107 19.49 -5.17 13.65
C PRO A 107 20.35 -5.35 14.90
N ALA A 108 21.50 -4.68 14.96
CA ALA A 108 22.38 -4.66 16.14
C ALA A 108 21.66 -4.27 17.45
N GLY A 109 20.58 -3.49 17.35
CA GLY A 109 19.77 -3.07 18.50
C GLY A 109 18.76 -4.10 19.01
N ALA A 110 18.73 -5.32 18.47
CA ALA A 110 17.84 -6.42 18.89
C ALA A 110 18.61 -7.76 19.03
N PRO A 111 19.63 -7.83 19.91
CA PRO A 111 20.46 -9.03 20.07
C PRO A 111 19.66 -10.27 20.48
N GLU A 112 18.56 -10.10 21.21
CA GLU A 112 17.66 -11.19 21.60
C GLU A 112 17.01 -11.89 20.40
N GLN A 113 16.70 -11.16 19.33
CA GLN A 113 16.18 -11.75 18.10
C GLN A 113 17.28 -12.49 17.34
N TYR A 114 18.52 -11.99 17.37
CA TYR A 114 19.65 -12.65 16.74
C TYR A 114 19.91 -14.04 17.34
N GLU A 115 19.94 -14.12 18.67
CA GLU A 115 20.03 -15.38 19.40
C GLU A 115 18.85 -16.33 19.09
N TYR A 116 17.64 -15.78 18.95
CA TYR A 116 16.47 -16.54 18.55
C TYR A 116 16.64 -17.19 17.17
N TYR A 117 17.03 -16.42 16.15
CA TYR A 117 17.19 -16.95 14.80
C TYR A 117 18.38 -17.92 14.69
N LEU A 118 19.47 -17.70 15.43
CA LEU A 118 20.56 -18.67 15.55
C LEU A 118 20.08 -20.00 16.12
N LYS A 119 19.23 -19.96 17.16
CA LYS A 119 18.61 -21.15 17.72
C LYS A 119 17.68 -21.85 16.72
N VAL A 120 16.89 -21.10 15.94
CA VAL A 120 16.07 -21.65 14.86
C VAL A 120 16.94 -22.37 13.82
N SER A 121 18.01 -21.73 13.34
CA SER A 121 18.95 -22.31 12.37
C SER A 121 19.60 -23.59 12.89
N LYS A 122 20.03 -23.60 14.17
CA LYS A 122 20.62 -24.78 14.82
C LYS A 122 19.62 -25.93 15.01
N ASN A 123 18.38 -25.62 15.37
CA ASN A 123 17.34 -26.62 15.61
C ASN A 123 16.76 -27.20 14.32
N ARG A 124 16.86 -26.46 13.21
CA ARG A 124 16.33 -26.81 11.89
C ARG A 124 17.41 -26.67 10.80
N PRO A 125 18.50 -27.46 10.86
CA PRO A 125 19.62 -27.34 9.93
C PRO A 125 19.22 -27.63 8.47
N GLU A 126 18.10 -28.34 8.24
CA GLU A 126 17.54 -28.62 6.92
C GLU A 126 17.13 -27.36 6.15
N ILE A 127 16.77 -26.27 6.86
CA ILE A 127 16.40 -24.99 6.23
C ILE A 127 17.64 -24.31 5.62
N ARG A 128 18.83 -24.55 6.18
CA ARG A 128 20.07 -23.81 5.89
C ARG A 128 19.91 -22.29 6.06
N LEU A 129 19.20 -21.87 7.13
CA LEU A 129 18.92 -20.46 7.43
C LEU A 129 20.22 -19.69 7.72
N ASP A 130 20.48 -18.67 6.90
CA ASP A 130 21.58 -17.72 7.10
C ASP A 130 21.12 -16.56 7.99
N VAL A 131 21.78 -16.39 9.15
CA VAL A 131 21.42 -15.39 10.16
C VAL A 131 22.52 -14.36 10.23
N CYS A 132 22.21 -13.13 9.80
CA CYS A 132 23.19 -12.05 9.65
C CYS A 132 22.88 -10.91 10.63
N LEU A 133 23.90 -10.43 11.33
CA LEU A 133 23.79 -9.20 12.14
C LEU A 133 24.09 -7.98 11.26
N LEU A 134 23.18 -7.00 11.26
CA LEU A 134 23.41 -5.72 10.60
C LEU A 134 24.34 -4.83 11.43
N PRO A 135 25.15 -3.96 10.80
CA PRO A 135 25.92 -2.95 11.50
C PRO A 135 25.01 -1.93 12.17
N THR A 136 25.51 -1.27 13.22
CA THR A 136 24.78 -0.17 13.90
C THR A 136 24.47 1.00 12.97
N ASN A 137 25.36 1.28 12.02
CA ASN A 137 25.16 2.29 10.99
C ASN A 137 25.00 1.62 9.63
N ILE A 138 23.82 1.74 9.04
CA ILE A 138 23.50 1.16 7.74
C ILE A 138 23.71 2.25 6.69
N THR A 139 24.78 2.13 5.90
CA THR A 139 25.10 3.09 4.84
C THR A 139 24.61 2.60 3.47
N PRO A 140 24.42 3.51 2.50
CA PRO A 140 24.13 3.11 1.12
C PRO A 140 25.13 2.12 0.54
N ASP A 141 26.43 2.29 0.79
CA ASP A 141 27.48 1.37 0.33
C ASP A 141 27.35 -0.02 0.95
N TYR A 142 27.00 -0.10 2.23
CA TYR A 142 26.73 -1.38 2.87
C TYR A 142 25.52 -2.07 2.24
N VAL A 143 24.42 -1.36 2.01
CA VAL A 143 23.22 -1.93 1.37
C VAL A 143 23.53 -2.48 -0.03
N THR A 144 24.29 -1.73 -0.85
CA THR A 144 24.73 -2.20 -2.17
C THR A 144 25.59 -3.47 -2.07
N SER A 145 26.43 -3.59 -1.03
CA SER A 145 27.21 -4.81 -0.78
C SER A 145 26.38 -6.06 -0.45
N LEU A 146 25.09 -5.87 -0.10
CA LEU A 146 24.15 -6.96 0.16
C LEU A 146 23.40 -7.43 -1.10
N ASN A 147 23.61 -6.80 -2.27
CA ASN A 147 22.87 -7.14 -3.49
C ASN A 147 23.09 -8.60 -3.92
N ASP A 148 24.28 -9.15 -3.72
CA ASP A 148 24.60 -10.56 -4.00
C ASP A 148 24.19 -11.51 -2.85
N LYS A 149 23.63 -10.97 -1.76
CA LYS A 149 23.19 -11.71 -0.57
C LYS A 149 21.87 -11.13 -0.03
N PRO A 150 20.79 -11.11 -0.83
CA PRO A 150 19.52 -10.57 -0.38
C PRO A 150 18.99 -11.36 0.82
N GLY A 151 18.14 -10.73 1.62
CA GLY A 151 17.54 -11.37 2.78
C GLY A 151 16.40 -10.56 3.37
N LEU A 152 15.54 -11.25 4.11
CA LEU A 152 14.47 -10.67 4.88
C LEU A 152 15.05 -9.85 6.04
N LEU A 153 14.35 -8.80 6.46
CA LEU A 153 14.70 -8.02 7.64
C LEU A 153 13.81 -8.43 8.81
N ALA A 154 14.41 -8.54 9.99
CA ALA A 154 13.66 -8.79 11.21
C ALA A 154 12.65 -7.65 11.48
N VAL A 155 11.54 -7.97 12.14
CA VAL A 155 10.51 -7.00 12.57
C VAL A 155 10.23 -7.17 14.06
N ALA A 156 9.20 -6.52 14.59
CA ALA A 156 8.89 -6.62 16.01
C ALA A 156 8.58 -8.09 16.39
N MET A 157 9.09 -8.49 17.55
CA MET A 157 8.74 -9.75 18.20
C MET A 157 8.26 -9.45 19.62
N GLU A 158 7.37 -10.29 20.13
CA GLU A 158 6.86 -10.22 21.48
C GLU A 158 7.29 -11.45 22.28
N SER A 159 7.54 -11.24 23.58
CA SER A 159 7.82 -12.33 24.50
C SER A 159 6.51 -12.91 25.02
N ILE A 160 6.26 -14.17 24.71
CA ILE A 160 5.06 -14.89 25.15
C ILE A 160 5.46 -16.09 26.02
N ALA A 161 4.67 -16.41 27.04
CA ALA A 161 4.85 -17.64 27.78
C ALA A 161 4.41 -18.82 26.93
N ASP A 162 5.29 -19.78 26.71
CA ASP A 162 4.98 -21.05 26.07
C ASP A 162 3.89 -21.77 26.89
N PRO A 163 2.72 -22.12 26.31
CA PRO A 163 1.60 -22.66 27.06
C PRO A 163 1.88 -23.99 27.76
N LEU A 164 2.87 -24.75 27.28
CA LEU A 164 3.20 -26.09 27.77
C LEU A 164 4.29 -26.05 28.85
N THR A 165 5.27 -25.16 28.68
CA THR A 165 6.49 -25.12 29.52
C THR A 165 6.55 -23.91 30.44
N GLY A 166 5.70 -22.89 30.23
CA GLY A 166 5.72 -21.62 30.95
C GLY A 166 6.95 -20.75 30.66
N LYS A 167 7.86 -21.19 29.78
CA LYS A 167 9.07 -20.44 29.43
C LYS A 167 8.74 -19.32 28.45
N LEU A 168 9.35 -18.17 28.63
CA LEU A 168 9.23 -17.07 27.68
C LEU A 168 9.92 -17.43 26.36
N VAL A 169 9.18 -17.29 25.25
CA VAL A 169 9.66 -17.47 23.88
C VAL A 169 9.32 -16.24 23.05
N LEU A 170 10.17 -15.91 22.07
CA LEU A 170 9.88 -14.83 21.13
C LEU A 170 8.95 -15.34 20.02
N LYS A 171 7.92 -14.54 19.71
CA LYS A 171 6.99 -14.77 18.60
C LYS A 171 6.90 -13.51 17.74
N GLY A 172 6.81 -13.70 16.42
CA GLY A 172 6.68 -12.58 15.49
C GLY A 172 5.39 -11.80 15.72
N VAL A 173 5.48 -10.47 15.68
CA VAL A 173 4.29 -9.60 15.68
C VAL A 173 3.64 -9.68 14.29
N PRO A 174 2.34 -10.02 14.21
CA PRO A 174 1.70 -10.26 12.93
C PRO A 174 1.53 -8.98 12.11
N PHE A 175 1.45 -9.14 10.80
CA PHE A 175 1.12 -8.08 9.85
C PHE A 175 0.35 -8.66 8.67
N VAL A 176 -0.24 -7.78 7.87
CA VAL A 176 -0.94 -8.15 6.63
C VAL A 176 -0.05 -7.80 5.45
N VAL A 177 -0.05 -8.67 4.43
CA VAL A 177 0.65 -8.43 3.16
C VAL A 177 -0.32 -7.96 2.08
N PRO A 178 0.15 -7.24 1.04
CA PRO A 178 -0.73 -6.74 -0.03
C PRO A 178 -1.44 -7.84 -0.82
N GLY A 179 -0.87 -9.03 -0.93
CA GLY A 179 -1.41 -10.13 -1.73
C GLY A 179 -0.75 -11.47 -1.41
N GLY A 180 -1.40 -12.58 -1.76
CA GLY A 180 -0.97 -13.93 -1.35
C GLY A 180 0.47 -14.31 -1.73
N ARG A 181 1.00 -13.75 -2.82
CA ARG A 181 2.39 -13.99 -3.30
C ARG A 181 3.48 -13.34 -2.44
N PHE A 182 3.14 -12.33 -1.65
CA PHE A 182 4.09 -11.53 -0.89
C PHE A 182 4.31 -12.13 0.51
N ASN A 183 5.52 -11.95 1.05
CA ASN A 183 5.87 -12.35 2.41
C ASN A 183 6.48 -11.20 3.22
N GLU A 184 6.62 -10.03 2.60
CA GLU A 184 7.24 -8.84 3.15
C GLU A 184 6.19 -7.91 3.76
N PHE A 185 6.56 -7.18 4.80
CA PHE A 185 5.74 -6.12 5.36
C PHE A 185 5.97 -4.83 4.57
N TYR A 186 4.92 -4.30 3.94
CA TYR A 186 4.96 -3.11 3.08
C TYR A 186 4.59 -1.83 3.83
N GLY A 187 5.05 -0.68 3.34
CA GLY A 187 4.81 0.63 3.95
C GLY A 187 3.36 1.10 3.87
N TRP A 188 2.99 1.78 2.77
CA TRP A 188 1.72 2.51 2.70
C TRP A 188 0.47 1.61 2.53
N ASP A 189 0.61 0.40 1.97
CA ASP A 189 -0.46 -0.61 1.87
C ASP A 189 -1.05 -0.90 3.25
N SER A 190 -0.18 -1.07 4.25
CA SER A 190 -0.54 -1.41 5.63
C SER A 190 -1.44 -0.37 6.30
N TYR A 191 -1.35 0.92 5.90
CA TYR A 191 -2.31 1.93 6.38
C TYR A 191 -3.70 1.68 5.79
N MET A 192 -3.79 1.42 4.49
CA MET A 192 -5.07 1.15 3.82
C MET A 192 -5.70 -0.12 4.39
N GLU A 193 -4.91 -1.18 4.52
CA GLU A 193 -5.32 -2.44 5.15
C GLU A 193 -5.81 -2.22 6.58
N SER A 194 -5.13 -1.40 7.37
CA SER A 194 -5.57 -1.05 8.74
C SER A 194 -6.96 -0.43 8.78
N LEU A 195 -7.33 0.41 7.80
CA LEU A 195 -8.69 0.95 7.71
C LEU A 195 -9.71 -0.17 7.52
N GLY A 196 -9.41 -1.14 6.65
CA GLY A 196 -10.27 -2.31 6.41
C GLY A 196 -10.36 -3.25 7.61
N LEU A 197 -9.22 -3.52 8.25
CA LEU A 197 -9.13 -4.36 9.45
C LEU A 197 -9.94 -3.79 10.61
N MET A 198 -9.88 -2.47 10.83
CA MET A 198 -10.67 -1.82 11.88
C MET A 198 -12.18 -1.89 11.60
N VAL A 199 -12.61 -1.80 10.34
CA VAL A 199 -14.03 -2.02 9.95
C VAL A 199 -14.43 -3.48 10.19
N CYS A 200 -13.51 -4.42 9.96
CA CYS A 200 -13.71 -5.85 10.16
C CYS A 200 -13.52 -6.32 11.60
N GLU A 201 -13.34 -5.41 12.56
CA GLU A 201 -13.10 -5.71 13.99
C GLU A 201 -11.78 -6.46 14.27
N GLN A 202 -10.83 -6.45 13.33
CA GLN A 202 -9.49 -7.05 13.45
C GLN A 202 -8.46 -6.03 13.96
N ILE A 203 -8.81 -5.27 15.01
CA ILE A 203 -8.02 -4.12 15.51
C ILE A 203 -6.61 -4.55 15.96
N HIS A 204 -6.48 -5.77 16.50
CA HIS A 204 -5.21 -6.32 16.96
C HIS A 204 -4.15 -6.39 15.84
N LEU A 205 -4.55 -6.71 14.59
CA LEU A 205 -3.64 -6.73 13.44
C LEU A 205 -3.17 -5.32 13.06
N ALA A 206 -4.07 -4.33 13.07
CA ALA A 206 -3.70 -2.94 12.83
C ALA A 206 -2.73 -2.42 13.91
N LYS A 207 -2.98 -2.74 15.19
CA LYS A 207 -2.07 -2.43 16.30
C LYS A 207 -0.71 -3.10 16.13
N ALA A 208 -0.68 -4.36 15.71
CA ALA A 208 0.54 -5.11 15.45
C ALA A 208 1.38 -4.48 14.32
N MET A 209 0.75 -4.04 13.23
CA MET A 209 1.44 -3.32 12.15
C MET A 209 2.02 -1.97 12.60
N VAL A 210 1.34 -1.23 13.48
CA VAL A 210 1.92 -0.01 14.11
C VAL A 210 3.19 -0.36 14.89
N LYS A 211 3.18 -1.45 15.67
CA LYS A 211 4.38 -1.91 16.41
C LYS A 211 5.53 -2.27 15.44
N ASN A 212 5.22 -2.95 14.33
CA ASN A 212 6.21 -3.27 13.31
C ASN A 212 6.80 -2.00 12.66
N PHE A 213 6.01 -0.95 12.39
CA PHE A 213 6.54 0.32 11.91
C PHE A 213 7.42 1.04 12.93
N VAL A 214 7.03 1.04 14.21
CA VAL A 214 7.88 1.57 15.28
C VAL A 214 9.22 0.84 15.33
N PHE A 215 9.21 -0.49 15.19
CA PHE A 215 10.44 -1.29 15.10
C PHE A 215 11.30 -0.89 13.89
N CYS A 216 10.71 -0.78 12.70
CA CYS A 216 11.42 -0.37 11.49
C CYS A 216 12.06 1.02 11.64
N ILE A 217 11.34 2.00 12.19
CA ILE A 217 11.91 3.34 12.41
C ILE A 217 13.00 3.32 13.48
N LYS A 218 12.80 2.55 14.56
CA LYS A 218 13.80 2.41 15.63
C LYS A 218 15.12 1.87 15.09
N HIS A 219 15.06 0.81 14.28
CA HIS A 219 16.24 0.01 13.90
C HIS A 219 16.77 0.28 12.48
N TYR A 220 15.93 0.69 11.55
CA TYR A 220 16.28 0.98 10.14
C TYR A 220 16.15 2.47 9.79
N GLY A 221 15.73 3.28 10.76
CA GLY A 221 15.63 4.74 10.67
C GLY A 221 14.40 5.26 9.91
N LYS A 222 13.60 4.37 9.30
CA LYS A 222 12.46 4.72 8.45
C LYS A 222 11.46 3.56 8.34
N ILE A 223 10.23 3.86 7.95
CA ILE A 223 9.36 2.85 7.34
C ILE A 223 9.98 2.45 6.00
N LEU A 224 10.12 1.15 5.76
CA LEU A 224 10.73 0.64 4.52
C LEU A 224 9.65 0.45 3.46
N ASN A 225 10.06 0.45 2.19
CA ASN A 225 9.18 0.04 1.09
C ASN A 225 8.64 -1.38 1.35
N ALA A 226 9.55 -2.33 1.58
CA ALA A 226 9.22 -3.63 2.17
C ALA A 226 10.39 -4.13 3.05
N THR A 227 10.18 -5.13 3.90
CA THR A 227 11.18 -5.63 4.86
C THR A 227 12.23 -6.57 4.25
N ARG A 228 12.96 -6.11 3.23
CA ARG A 228 14.09 -6.80 2.58
C ARG A 228 15.33 -5.91 2.53
N SER A 229 16.52 -6.51 2.51
CA SER A 229 17.80 -5.79 2.57
C SER A 229 17.96 -4.70 1.50
N TYR A 230 17.57 -4.99 0.25
CA TYR A 230 17.66 -4.03 -0.87
C TYR A 230 16.67 -2.84 -0.77
N TYR A 231 15.76 -2.85 0.21
CA TYR A 231 14.89 -1.71 0.51
C TYR A 231 15.36 -0.85 1.69
N LEU A 232 16.49 -1.15 2.34
CA LEU A 232 17.01 -0.37 3.48
C LEU A 232 17.22 1.15 3.19
N ASN A 233 17.48 1.48 1.92
CA ASN A 233 17.64 2.86 1.45
C ASN A 233 16.33 3.53 0.99
N ARG A 234 15.21 2.79 0.95
CA ARG A 234 13.97 3.20 0.30
C ARG A 234 12.78 3.16 1.26
N SER A 235 12.04 4.26 1.32
CA SER A 235 10.79 4.37 2.09
C SER A 235 9.55 4.14 1.22
N GLN A 236 8.38 4.51 1.73
CA GLN A 236 7.10 4.66 1.05
C GLN A 236 6.29 5.83 1.66
N PRO A 237 5.16 6.26 1.05
CA PRO A 237 4.37 7.40 1.54
C PRO A 237 4.02 7.32 3.05
N PRO A 238 4.37 8.33 3.87
CA PRO A 238 4.29 8.23 5.33
C PRO A 238 2.87 8.46 5.87
N LEU A 239 2.31 7.45 6.55
CA LEU A 239 0.93 7.44 7.05
C LEU A 239 0.82 7.02 8.55
N LEU A 240 1.94 6.92 9.27
CA LEU A 240 2.00 6.35 10.62
C LEU A 240 1.17 7.14 11.64
N THR A 241 1.15 8.47 11.58
CA THR A 241 0.46 9.27 12.61
C THR A 241 -1.05 9.06 12.59
N ASP A 242 -1.67 9.07 11.40
CA ASP A 242 -3.10 8.82 11.24
C ASP A 242 -3.45 7.36 11.57
N MET A 243 -2.60 6.41 11.14
CA MET A 243 -2.74 4.99 11.48
C MET A 243 -2.77 4.78 13.00
N ALA A 244 -1.78 5.32 13.71
CA ALA A 244 -1.63 5.17 15.15
C ALA A 244 -2.77 5.83 15.93
N LEU A 245 -3.22 7.02 15.51
CA LEU A 245 -4.36 7.70 16.14
C LEU A 245 -5.65 6.91 15.96
N ARG A 246 -5.94 6.36 14.76
CA ARG A 246 -7.14 5.55 14.54
C ARG A 246 -7.13 4.25 15.34
N VAL A 247 -5.99 3.57 15.38
CA VAL A 247 -5.80 2.37 16.22
C VAL A 247 -6.01 2.74 17.70
N TYR A 248 -5.41 3.84 18.15
CA TYR A 248 -5.58 4.32 19.52
C TYR A 248 -7.04 4.55 19.84
N GLU A 249 -7.81 5.29 19.01
CA GLU A 249 -9.24 5.54 19.27
C GLU A 249 -10.06 4.26 19.43
N LYS A 250 -9.70 3.17 18.71
CA LYS A 250 -10.34 1.86 18.85
C LYS A 250 -9.87 1.05 20.07
N THR A 251 -8.69 1.35 20.60
CA THR A 251 -8.03 0.61 21.69
C THR A 251 -7.94 1.38 23.00
N ARG A 252 -8.54 2.58 23.13
CA ARG A 252 -8.45 3.45 24.33
C ARG A 252 -8.79 2.77 25.66
N HIS A 253 -9.53 1.67 25.62
CA HIS A 253 -9.93 0.89 26.78
C HIS A 253 -8.85 -0.12 27.24
N GLU A 254 -7.79 -0.33 26.44
CA GLU A 254 -6.65 -1.19 26.77
C GLU A 254 -5.61 -0.40 27.57
N ASP A 255 -5.01 -1.04 28.59
CA ASP A 255 -4.09 -0.40 29.52
C ASP A 255 -2.82 0.14 28.84
N ASP A 256 -2.35 -0.50 27.77
CA ASP A 256 -1.13 -0.14 27.04
C ASP A 256 -1.39 0.81 25.85
N ALA A 257 -2.64 1.22 25.59
CA ALA A 257 -3.00 1.97 24.39
C ALA A 257 -2.29 3.33 24.30
N LEU A 258 -2.25 4.07 25.41
CA LEU A 258 -1.57 5.37 25.46
C LEU A 258 -0.05 5.22 25.31
N HIS A 259 0.52 4.13 25.83
CA HIS A 259 1.93 3.81 25.63
C HIS A 259 2.22 3.49 24.16
N CYS A 260 1.40 2.67 23.50
CA CYS A 260 1.52 2.36 22.08
C CYS A 260 1.44 3.63 21.22
N LEU A 261 0.48 4.51 21.51
CA LEU A 261 0.38 5.80 20.83
C LEU A 261 1.63 6.65 21.04
N ARG A 262 2.15 6.73 22.27
CA ARG A 262 3.38 7.46 22.56
C ARG A 262 4.56 6.95 21.74
N GLN A 263 4.76 5.64 21.68
CA GLN A 263 5.83 5.02 20.88
C GLN A 263 5.69 5.33 19.39
N ALA A 264 4.48 5.23 18.84
CA ALA A 264 4.21 5.54 17.44
C ALA A 264 4.48 7.01 17.09
N ILE A 265 4.08 7.95 17.97
CA ILE A 265 4.31 9.38 17.76
C ILE A 265 5.79 9.73 17.88
N LEU A 266 6.52 9.14 18.82
CA LEU A 266 7.98 9.32 18.92
C LEU A 266 8.71 8.77 17.70
N ALA A 267 8.29 7.60 17.19
CA ALA A 267 8.80 7.06 15.94
C ALA A 267 8.50 8.00 14.75
N ALA A 268 7.27 8.50 14.63
CA ALA A 268 6.90 9.46 13.58
C ALA A 268 7.70 10.77 13.67
N ILE A 269 7.99 11.27 14.87
CA ILE A 269 8.86 12.43 15.09
C ILE A 269 10.28 12.15 14.58
N LYS A 270 10.87 11.00 14.95
CA LYS A 270 12.18 10.60 14.43
C LYS A 270 12.17 10.54 12.90
N GLU A 271 11.23 9.81 12.31
CA GLU A 271 11.10 9.66 10.86
C GLU A 271 10.93 11.02 10.15
N TYR A 272 10.10 11.91 10.68
CA TYR A 272 9.94 13.27 10.15
C TYR A 272 11.27 14.03 10.09
N TYR A 273 12.04 14.01 11.18
CA TYR A 273 13.30 14.75 11.28
C TYR A 273 14.45 14.12 10.51
N THR A 274 14.57 12.79 10.53
CA THR A 274 15.74 12.08 10.00
C THR A 274 15.58 11.61 8.56
N VAL A 275 14.35 11.61 8.03
CA VAL A 275 14.06 11.14 6.67
C VAL A 275 13.44 12.25 5.85
N TRP A 276 12.23 12.68 6.21
CA TRP A 276 11.40 13.48 5.32
C TRP A 276 11.80 14.96 5.27
N THR A 277 12.27 15.50 6.39
CA THR A 277 12.79 16.87 6.50
C THR A 277 14.32 16.93 6.66
N ALA A 278 14.99 15.84 6.30
CA ALA A 278 16.44 15.77 6.17
C ALA A 278 16.86 15.84 4.69
N GLU A 279 18.09 16.29 4.44
CA GLU A 279 18.71 16.11 3.12
C GLU A 279 18.96 14.61 2.87
N PRO A 280 18.83 14.12 1.62
CA PRO A 280 18.58 14.90 0.40
C PRO A 280 17.10 15.16 0.07
N ARG A 281 16.14 14.61 0.85
CA ARG A 281 14.70 14.74 0.57
C ARG A 281 14.19 16.17 0.70
N LEU A 282 14.63 16.89 1.74
CA LEU A 282 14.31 18.30 1.94
C LEU A 282 14.92 19.16 0.82
N ASP A 283 14.09 19.98 0.19
CA ASP A 283 14.56 21.12 -0.60
C ASP A 283 14.60 22.38 0.29
N LYS A 284 15.81 22.92 0.48
CA LYS A 284 16.05 24.09 1.34
C LYS A 284 15.39 25.36 0.79
N LYS A 285 15.20 25.48 -0.52
CA LYS A 285 14.66 26.70 -1.15
C LYS A 285 13.17 26.84 -0.89
N THR A 286 12.40 25.80 -1.17
CA THR A 286 10.94 25.79 -0.98
C THR A 286 10.52 25.45 0.45
N GLY A 287 11.37 24.73 1.19
CA GLY A 287 11.04 24.12 2.47
C GLY A 287 10.14 22.88 2.35
N LEU A 288 9.90 22.39 1.12
CA LEU A 288 9.11 21.19 0.85
C LEU A 288 10.03 19.98 0.69
N SER A 289 9.42 18.80 0.79
CA SER A 289 10.13 17.51 0.68
C SER A 289 9.84 16.83 -0.64
N ARG A 290 10.80 16.01 -1.08
CA ARG A 290 10.77 15.22 -2.30
C ARG A 290 10.99 13.75 -1.98
N TYR A 291 10.45 12.86 -2.81
CA TYR A 291 10.88 11.47 -2.82
C TYR A 291 12.27 11.42 -3.44
N ARG A 292 13.32 11.39 -2.61
CA ARG A 292 14.71 11.43 -3.05
C ARG A 292 15.53 10.47 -2.18
N PRO A 293 15.36 9.16 -2.38
CA PRO A 293 16.02 8.17 -1.57
C PRO A 293 17.54 8.19 -1.76
N GLU A 294 18.23 7.69 -0.75
CA GLU A 294 19.65 7.38 -0.85
C GLU A 294 19.84 6.08 -1.65
N GLY A 295 21.08 5.64 -1.82
CA GLY A 295 21.41 4.48 -2.65
C GLY A 295 21.89 4.87 -4.05
N PHE A 296 22.57 3.92 -4.68
CA PHE A 296 23.20 4.07 -5.99
C PHE A 296 23.26 2.70 -6.68
N GLY A 297 23.68 2.68 -7.94
CA GLY A 297 23.71 1.46 -8.74
C GLY A 297 22.33 1.05 -9.27
N VAL A 298 22.32 -0.09 -9.94
CA VAL A 298 21.13 -0.72 -10.52
C VAL A 298 20.33 -1.41 -9.39
N PRO A 299 19.02 -1.13 -9.25
CA PRO A 299 18.16 -1.85 -8.30
C PRO A 299 18.19 -3.37 -8.57
N PRO A 300 18.57 -4.20 -7.58
CA PRO A 300 18.72 -5.65 -7.79
C PRO A 300 17.39 -6.41 -7.82
N GLU A 301 16.30 -5.79 -7.35
CA GLU A 301 14.99 -6.45 -7.17
C GLU A 301 14.15 -6.55 -8.44
N THR A 302 14.61 -5.94 -9.54
CA THR A 302 13.91 -5.96 -10.82
C THR A 302 14.22 -7.23 -11.61
N GLU A 303 13.40 -7.52 -12.62
CA GLU A 303 13.68 -8.61 -13.55
C GLU A 303 15.03 -8.38 -14.25
N ALA A 304 15.79 -9.44 -14.50
CA ALA A 304 17.15 -9.34 -15.04
C ALA A 304 17.24 -8.55 -16.36
N SER A 305 16.19 -8.58 -17.18
CA SER A 305 16.11 -7.85 -18.46
C SER A 305 15.54 -6.43 -18.36
N HIS A 306 15.04 -6.02 -17.18
CA HIS A 306 14.24 -4.81 -17.01
C HIS A 306 15.00 -3.55 -17.47
N PHE A 307 16.26 -3.42 -17.08
CA PHE A 307 17.11 -2.26 -17.42
C PHE A 307 18.04 -2.49 -18.61
N THR A 308 18.00 -3.65 -19.27
CA THR A 308 18.95 -4.00 -20.33
C THR A 308 18.97 -2.97 -21.45
N HIS A 309 17.80 -2.53 -21.91
CA HIS A 309 17.67 -1.50 -22.96
C HIS A 309 18.26 -0.14 -22.57
N ILE A 310 18.28 0.20 -21.26
CA ILE A 310 18.90 1.43 -20.75
C ILE A 310 20.42 1.25 -20.62
N LEU A 311 20.88 0.07 -20.19
CA LEU A 311 22.27 -0.21 -19.85
C LEU A 311 23.13 -0.55 -21.09
N GLU A 312 22.56 -1.17 -22.12
CA GLU A 312 23.26 -1.59 -23.34
C GLU A 312 24.04 -0.46 -24.05
N PRO A 313 23.47 0.76 -24.26
CA PRO A 313 24.21 1.86 -24.84
C PRO A 313 25.45 2.27 -24.03
N TYR A 314 25.34 2.29 -22.69
CA TYR A 314 26.45 2.63 -21.81
C TYR A 314 27.50 1.51 -21.75
N ALA A 315 27.08 0.24 -21.74
CA ALA A 315 27.99 -0.90 -21.81
C ALA A 315 28.80 -0.89 -23.12
N LYS A 316 28.13 -0.65 -24.25
CA LYS A 316 28.77 -0.54 -25.58
C LYS A 316 29.74 0.64 -25.65
N LYS A 317 29.36 1.81 -25.11
CA LYS A 317 30.22 3.00 -24.99
C LYS A 317 31.52 2.69 -24.25
N ASN A 318 31.45 1.85 -23.22
CA ASN A 318 32.60 1.47 -22.38
C ASN A 318 33.32 0.20 -22.86
N GLY A 319 32.90 -0.42 -23.98
CA GLY A 319 33.53 -1.63 -24.52
C GLY A 319 33.39 -2.86 -23.62
N MET A 320 32.35 -2.93 -22.78
CA MET A 320 32.12 -3.99 -21.80
C MET A 320 30.89 -4.84 -22.17
N SER A 321 30.81 -6.06 -21.62
CA SER A 321 29.55 -6.78 -21.56
C SER A 321 28.58 -6.05 -20.61
N VAL A 322 27.26 -6.19 -20.79
CA VAL A 322 26.27 -5.59 -19.87
C VAL A 322 26.49 -6.06 -18.44
N LYS A 323 26.84 -7.34 -18.24
CA LYS A 323 27.12 -7.91 -16.91
C LYS A 323 28.32 -7.26 -16.25
N ASP A 324 29.44 -7.12 -16.97
CA ASP A 324 30.65 -6.50 -16.42
C ASP A 324 30.44 -4.99 -16.18
N PHE A 325 29.71 -4.31 -17.07
CA PHE A 325 29.33 -2.91 -16.90
C PHE A 325 28.53 -2.71 -15.62
N VAL A 326 27.48 -3.51 -15.39
CA VAL A 326 26.65 -3.43 -14.17
C VAL A 326 27.49 -3.66 -12.92
N ARG A 327 28.42 -4.63 -12.94
CA ARG A 327 29.34 -4.87 -11.82
C ARG A 327 30.18 -3.64 -11.51
N SER A 328 30.91 -3.11 -12.49
CA SER A 328 31.81 -1.96 -12.29
C SER A 328 31.04 -0.67 -11.97
N TYR A 329 29.83 -0.49 -12.50
CA TYR A 329 28.93 0.62 -12.15
C TYR A 329 28.45 0.51 -10.69
N ASN A 330 27.96 -0.67 -10.27
CA ASN A 330 27.51 -0.88 -8.89
C ASN A 330 28.65 -0.77 -7.87
N GLN A 331 29.88 -1.15 -8.24
CA GLN A 331 31.09 -1.01 -7.42
C GLN A 331 31.68 0.40 -7.44
N ARG A 332 31.10 1.33 -8.22
CA ARG A 332 31.59 2.71 -8.42
C ARG A 332 33.01 2.79 -9.01
N GLU A 333 33.46 1.73 -9.68
CA GLU A 333 34.68 1.74 -10.49
C GLU A 333 34.47 2.55 -11.78
N LEU A 334 33.22 2.58 -12.24
CA LEU A 334 32.74 3.37 -13.38
C LEU A 334 31.71 4.39 -12.89
N ILE A 335 31.84 5.64 -13.34
CA ILE A 335 30.91 6.74 -13.02
C ILE A 335 30.26 7.22 -14.32
N GLU A 336 28.93 7.14 -14.39
CA GLU A 336 28.11 7.64 -15.49
C GLU A 336 27.01 8.55 -14.91
N PRO A 337 27.22 9.88 -14.81
CA PRO A 337 26.32 10.78 -14.07
C PRO A 337 24.88 10.81 -14.59
N GLU A 338 24.68 10.66 -15.90
CA GLU A 338 23.33 10.57 -16.50
C GLU A 338 22.59 9.30 -16.04
N LEU A 339 23.32 8.20 -15.86
CA LEU A 339 22.77 6.93 -15.38
C LEU A 339 22.50 7.00 -13.87
N ASP A 340 23.35 7.69 -13.12
CA ASP A 340 23.12 7.99 -11.69
C ASP A 340 21.83 8.80 -11.49
N GLU A 341 21.61 9.81 -12.32
CA GLU A 341 20.39 10.61 -12.32
C GLU A 341 19.17 9.75 -12.69
N TYR A 342 19.26 8.93 -13.74
CA TYR A 342 18.19 7.99 -14.12
C TYR A 342 17.79 7.09 -12.96
N PHE A 343 18.76 6.40 -12.32
CA PHE A 343 18.45 5.49 -11.22
C PHE A 343 18.03 6.21 -9.94
N LEU A 344 18.45 7.45 -9.71
CA LEU A 344 17.89 8.28 -8.64
C LEU A 344 16.39 8.51 -8.87
N HIS A 345 15.99 8.84 -10.10
CA HIS A 345 14.58 9.00 -10.45
C HIS A 345 13.80 7.68 -10.37
N ASP A 346 14.33 6.55 -10.86
CA ASP A 346 13.69 5.24 -10.69
C ASP A 346 13.45 4.90 -9.20
N ARG A 347 14.49 5.07 -8.37
CA ARG A 347 14.37 4.82 -6.93
C ARG A 347 13.33 5.72 -6.27
N ALA A 348 13.27 6.99 -6.68
CA ALA A 348 12.28 7.96 -6.21
C ALA A 348 10.84 7.59 -6.61
N VAL A 349 10.65 7.12 -7.85
CA VAL A 349 9.34 6.64 -8.33
C VAL A 349 8.84 5.50 -7.44
N ARG A 350 9.70 4.52 -7.11
CA ARG A 350 9.37 3.41 -6.20
C ARG A 350 9.09 3.87 -4.75
N GLU A 351 9.82 4.87 -4.26
CA GLU A 351 9.57 5.46 -2.93
C GLU A 351 8.23 6.23 -2.89
N SER A 352 7.75 6.74 -4.02
CA SER A 352 6.47 7.43 -4.11
C SER A 352 5.25 6.50 -4.04
N GLY A 353 5.45 5.19 -4.23
CA GLY A 353 4.40 4.18 -4.40
C GLY A 353 3.70 4.18 -5.76
N HIS A 354 4.03 5.12 -6.64
CA HIS A 354 3.41 5.27 -7.97
C HIS A 354 4.35 4.77 -9.08
N ASP A 355 4.93 3.58 -8.91
CA ASP A 355 5.80 2.91 -9.88
C ASP A 355 4.98 2.08 -10.92
N THR A 356 4.85 2.50 -12.19
CA THR A 356 5.26 3.81 -12.75
C THR A 356 4.09 4.66 -13.28
N SER A 357 4.38 5.95 -13.45
CA SER A 357 3.49 6.98 -14.00
C SER A 357 4.33 8.01 -14.75
N TYR A 358 3.83 8.48 -15.89
CA TYR A 358 4.45 9.55 -16.68
C TYR A 358 4.54 10.89 -15.95
N ARG A 359 3.80 11.06 -14.86
CA ARG A 359 3.97 12.16 -13.91
C ARG A 359 5.37 12.19 -13.30
N LEU A 360 5.99 11.03 -13.10
CA LEU A 360 7.17 10.85 -12.24
C LEU A 360 8.40 10.32 -13.00
N GLU A 361 8.23 9.68 -14.17
CA GLU A 361 9.35 9.13 -14.93
C GLU A 361 10.42 10.20 -15.23
N LYS A 362 11.67 9.89 -14.90
CA LYS A 362 12.85 10.77 -15.13
C LYS A 362 12.82 12.13 -14.44
N VAL A 363 11.84 12.40 -13.57
CA VAL A 363 11.70 13.71 -12.89
C VAL A 363 11.37 13.59 -11.38
N CYS A 364 10.88 12.45 -10.90
CA CYS A 364 10.39 12.24 -9.53
C CYS A 364 11.27 12.82 -8.41
N ALA A 365 12.58 12.54 -8.43
CA ALA A 365 13.53 13.00 -7.42
C ALA A 365 13.70 14.52 -7.30
N ASN A 366 13.22 15.27 -8.30
CA ASN A 366 13.24 16.73 -8.32
C ASN A 366 11.89 17.32 -7.89
N LEU A 367 10.82 16.53 -7.88
CA LEU A 367 9.47 17.00 -7.60
C LEU A 367 9.18 17.07 -6.11
N ALA A 368 8.84 18.27 -5.64
CA ALA A 368 8.09 18.44 -4.40
C ALA A 368 6.62 18.12 -4.69
N THR A 369 6.22 16.90 -4.40
CA THR A 369 4.89 16.41 -4.79
C THR A 369 3.79 16.89 -3.85
N ILE A 370 2.58 17.09 -4.38
CA ILE A 370 1.40 17.34 -3.54
C ILE A 370 1.14 16.18 -2.57
N ASP A 371 1.53 14.96 -2.97
CA ASP A 371 1.42 13.70 -2.26
C ASP A 371 2.13 13.79 -0.92
N LEU A 372 3.47 13.82 -0.97
CA LEU A 372 4.33 13.76 0.20
C LEU A 372 4.07 14.97 1.10
N ASN A 373 3.93 16.16 0.53
CA ASN A 373 3.78 17.37 1.33
C ASN A 373 2.40 17.47 2.00
N SER A 374 1.34 16.86 1.44
CA SER A 374 0.08 16.67 2.16
C SER A 374 0.24 15.70 3.33
N LEU A 375 0.95 14.59 3.13
CA LEU A 375 1.21 13.60 4.19
C LEU A 375 2.06 14.18 5.33
N LEU A 376 3.07 14.99 5.01
CA LEU A 376 3.89 15.67 6.02
C LEU A 376 3.13 16.77 6.77
N PHE A 377 2.24 17.49 6.08
CA PHE A 377 1.32 18.41 6.77
C PHE A 377 0.44 17.64 7.77
N LYS A 378 -0.03 16.45 7.39
CA LYS A 378 -0.80 15.59 8.28
C LYS A 378 0.03 15.11 9.48
N TYR A 379 1.27 14.67 9.29
CA TYR A 379 2.19 14.35 10.38
C TYR A 379 2.32 15.53 11.36
N GLU A 380 2.58 16.73 10.84
CA GLU A 380 2.75 17.93 11.68
C GLU A 380 1.48 18.26 12.48
N LYS A 381 0.30 18.14 11.86
CA LYS A 381 -0.99 18.35 12.52
C LYS A 381 -1.30 17.29 13.56
N ASP A 382 -1.09 16.02 13.25
CA ASP A 382 -1.39 14.91 14.15
C ASP A 382 -0.46 14.91 15.35
N ILE A 383 0.85 15.10 15.15
CA ILE A 383 1.83 15.19 16.25
C ILE A 383 1.45 16.36 17.17
N SER A 384 1.12 17.52 16.59
CA SER A 384 0.68 18.68 17.36
C SER A 384 -0.56 18.39 18.22
N VAL A 385 -1.61 17.83 17.62
CA VAL A 385 -2.85 17.47 18.32
C VAL A 385 -2.59 16.43 19.40
N CYS A 386 -1.78 15.42 19.10
CA CYS A 386 -1.48 14.35 20.03
C CYS A 386 -0.69 14.85 21.25
N ILE A 387 0.34 15.68 21.05
CA ILE A 387 1.11 16.30 22.14
C ILE A 387 0.20 17.11 23.06
N ARG A 388 -0.67 17.94 22.48
CA ARG A 388 -1.61 18.78 23.25
C ARG A 388 -2.62 17.94 24.02
N THR A 389 -3.24 16.98 23.37
CA THR A 389 -4.43 16.28 23.89
C THR A 389 -4.06 15.16 24.85
N TYR A 390 -2.98 14.43 24.57
CA TYR A 390 -2.65 13.19 25.26
C TYR A 390 -1.38 13.28 26.12
N PHE A 391 -0.53 14.28 25.90
CA PHE A 391 0.77 14.40 26.58
C PHE A 391 0.98 15.76 27.28
N GLY A 392 -0.10 16.46 27.65
CA GLY A 392 -0.03 17.68 28.47
C GLY A 392 0.80 18.81 27.82
N ASP A 393 0.82 18.85 26.49
CA ASP A 393 1.59 19.79 25.66
C ASP A 393 3.13 19.67 25.76
N LYS A 394 3.64 18.62 26.42
CA LYS A 394 5.07 18.35 26.58
C LYS A 394 5.35 16.87 26.41
N LEU A 395 5.89 16.50 25.24
CA LEU A 395 6.31 15.13 24.98
C LEU A 395 7.84 15.03 25.02
N GLU A 396 8.37 14.37 26.04
CA GLU A 396 9.79 14.03 26.11
C GLU A 396 10.12 12.94 25.08
N VAL A 397 11.15 13.21 24.26
CA VAL A 397 11.68 12.28 23.25
C VAL A 397 12.62 11.29 23.93
N LEU A 398 12.29 9.99 23.82
CA LEU A 398 13.10 8.93 24.41
C LEU A 398 14.43 8.73 23.65
N PRO A 399 15.49 8.24 24.31
CA PRO A 399 16.83 8.11 23.72
C PRO A 399 16.88 7.42 22.35
N GLU A 400 16.12 6.34 22.18
CA GLU A 400 16.05 5.55 20.94
C GLU A 400 15.36 6.27 19.77
N PHE A 401 14.64 7.37 20.06
CA PHE A 401 13.96 8.22 19.09
C PHE A 401 14.60 9.59 18.88
N LEU A 402 15.73 9.89 19.54
CA LEU A 402 16.42 11.17 19.36
C LEU A 402 16.91 11.33 17.91
N ALA A 403 16.53 12.45 17.29
CA ALA A 403 17.07 12.87 16.00
C ALA A 403 18.41 13.62 16.20
N PRO A 404 19.26 13.72 15.15
CA PRO A 404 20.50 14.50 15.23
C PRO A 404 20.26 15.94 15.74
N GLY A 405 21.02 16.34 16.76
CA GLY A 405 20.90 17.64 17.41
C GLY A 405 19.97 17.68 18.63
N MET A 406 19.14 16.66 18.86
CA MET A 406 18.37 16.51 20.10
C MET A 406 19.25 15.94 21.21
N LYS A 407 19.03 16.37 22.46
CA LYS A 407 19.72 15.89 23.66
C LYS A 407 18.76 15.07 24.54
N SER A 408 19.30 14.29 25.47
CA SER A 408 18.49 13.61 26.48
C SER A 408 17.61 14.62 27.22
N GLY A 409 16.33 14.29 27.42
CA GLY A 409 15.34 15.20 27.99
C GLY A 409 14.80 16.25 27.01
N HIS A 410 15.03 16.11 25.70
CA HIS A 410 14.43 17.00 24.69
C HIS A 410 12.90 16.90 24.70
N ILE A 411 12.23 18.05 24.67
CA ILE A 411 10.77 18.16 24.76
C ILE A 411 10.21 18.74 23.47
N GLU A 412 9.25 18.04 22.89
CA GLU A 412 8.40 18.52 21.80
C GLU A 412 7.10 19.13 22.35
N THR A 413 6.66 20.25 21.78
CA THR A 413 5.43 20.98 22.17
C THR A 413 4.51 21.17 20.98
N SER A 414 3.19 21.23 21.19
CA SER A 414 2.24 21.34 20.08
C SER A 414 2.43 22.62 19.26
N SER A 415 2.86 23.72 19.90
CA SER A 415 3.07 25.02 19.26
C SER A 415 4.20 25.03 18.23
N ASN A 416 5.27 24.27 18.46
CA ASN A 416 6.35 24.09 17.49
C ASN A 416 5.83 23.40 16.22
N TRP A 417 5.03 22.35 16.38
CA TRP A 417 4.43 21.60 15.27
C TRP A 417 3.35 22.39 14.53
N GLU A 418 2.55 23.21 15.22
CA GLU A 418 1.61 24.13 14.54
C GLU A 418 2.33 25.15 13.67
N ARG A 419 3.49 25.65 14.11
CA ARG A 419 4.30 26.57 13.31
C ARG A 419 4.83 25.88 12.05
N ARG A 420 5.30 24.63 12.16
CA ARG A 420 5.73 23.80 11.02
C ARG A 420 4.60 23.60 10.01
N ALA A 421 3.43 23.17 10.48
CA ALA A 421 2.25 22.99 9.63
C ALA A 421 1.85 24.29 8.90
N LYS A 422 1.87 25.44 9.58
CA LYS A 422 1.59 26.74 8.96
C LYS A 422 2.59 27.09 7.85
N LEU A 423 3.88 26.88 8.10
CA LEU A 423 4.94 27.12 7.10
C LEU A 423 4.79 26.19 5.90
N ARG A 424 4.55 24.89 6.13
CA ARG A 424 4.33 23.93 5.04
C ARG A 424 3.10 24.30 4.22
N LYS A 425 1.99 24.64 4.85
CA LYS A 425 0.79 25.11 4.14
C LYS A 425 1.09 26.33 3.28
N PHE A 426 1.82 27.31 3.81
CA PHE A 426 2.22 28.48 3.03
C PHE A 426 3.05 28.10 1.80
N SER A 427 4.04 27.21 1.94
CA SER A 427 4.82 26.71 0.81
C SER A 427 3.97 25.92 -0.19
N MET A 428 3.05 25.06 0.28
CA MET A 428 2.13 24.33 -0.61
C MET A 428 1.22 25.28 -1.39
N ASP A 429 0.65 26.29 -0.74
CA ASP A 429 -0.19 27.29 -1.42
C ASP A 429 0.62 28.13 -2.43
N ARG A 430 1.91 28.37 -2.16
CA ARG A 430 2.79 29.14 -3.05
C ARG A 430 3.24 28.36 -4.28
N TYR A 431 3.67 27.12 -4.11
CA TYR A 431 4.37 26.35 -5.14
C TYR A 431 3.47 25.32 -5.83
N LEU A 432 2.50 24.76 -5.11
CA LEU A 432 1.70 23.62 -5.57
C LEU A 432 0.30 24.04 -6.02
N TRP A 433 -0.32 25.04 -5.38
CA TRP A 433 -1.68 25.47 -5.76
C TRP A 433 -1.69 26.23 -7.09
N ASN A 434 -2.65 25.89 -7.95
CA ASN A 434 -2.94 26.64 -9.17
C ASN A 434 -4.37 27.20 -9.13
N GLU A 435 -4.51 28.52 -9.02
CA GLU A 435 -5.81 29.18 -8.85
C GLU A 435 -6.70 29.09 -10.09
N GLU A 436 -6.12 29.10 -11.29
CA GLU A 436 -6.83 29.02 -12.58
C GLU A 436 -7.38 27.62 -12.80
N LYS A 437 -6.56 26.58 -12.60
CA LYS A 437 -6.94 25.18 -12.75
C LYS A 437 -7.75 24.64 -11.56
N GLY A 438 -7.69 25.33 -10.41
CA GLY A 438 -8.45 24.97 -9.21
C GLY A 438 -7.99 23.68 -8.55
N MET A 439 -6.72 23.32 -8.70
CA MET A 439 -6.12 22.12 -8.10
C MET A 439 -4.65 22.34 -7.75
N PHE A 440 -4.11 21.45 -6.93
CA PHE A 440 -2.68 21.38 -6.65
C PHE A 440 -1.95 20.51 -7.68
N PHE A 441 -0.76 20.96 -8.08
CA PHE A 441 0.22 20.30 -8.93
C PHE A 441 1.54 20.08 -8.17
N ASP A 442 2.43 19.27 -8.73
CA ASP A 442 3.79 19.14 -8.20
C ASP A 442 4.66 20.32 -8.62
N TYR A 443 5.76 20.56 -7.90
CA TYR A 443 6.73 21.60 -8.24
C TYR A 443 8.11 20.99 -8.47
N ASP A 444 8.70 21.23 -9.63
CA ASP A 444 10.07 20.83 -9.95
C ASP A 444 11.04 21.80 -9.27
N THR A 445 11.73 21.31 -8.25
CA THR A 445 12.68 22.12 -7.45
C THR A 445 13.98 22.43 -8.17
N VAL A 446 14.30 21.74 -9.27
CA VAL A 446 15.50 21.97 -10.06
C VAL A 446 15.23 22.97 -11.16
N LYS A 447 14.12 22.81 -11.89
CA LYS A 447 13.68 23.77 -12.92
C LYS A 447 12.98 25.00 -12.35
N GLU A 448 12.58 24.92 -11.08
CA GLU A 448 11.85 25.95 -10.35
C GLU A 448 10.49 26.31 -10.96
N GLU A 449 9.83 25.31 -11.57
CA GLU A 449 8.55 25.46 -12.25
C GLU A 449 7.49 24.50 -11.70
N GLN A 450 6.23 24.93 -11.75
CA GLN A 450 5.10 24.07 -11.42
C GLN A 450 4.85 23.09 -12.59
N SER A 451 4.64 21.81 -12.27
CA SER A 451 4.25 20.78 -13.23
C SER A 451 2.89 21.08 -13.85
N SER A 452 2.68 20.56 -15.06
CA SER A 452 1.39 20.62 -15.76
C SER A 452 0.59 19.31 -15.67
N TYR A 453 1.09 18.31 -14.94
CA TYR A 453 0.43 17.01 -14.81
C TYR A 453 -0.73 17.06 -13.81
N GLU A 454 -1.95 16.88 -14.30
CA GLU A 454 -3.18 16.82 -13.51
C GLU A 454 -3.26 15.45 -12.80
N THR A 455 -3.06 15.44 -11.48
CA THR A 455 -2.99 14.21 -10.66
C THR A 455 -4.14 14.13 -9.65
N CYS A 456 -4.71 12.93 -9.49
CA CYS A 456 -5.75 12.66 -8.50
C CYS A 456 -5.25 12.83 -7.06
N THR A 457 -3.95 12.78 -6.82
CA THR A 457 -3.37 13.01 -5.50
C THR A 457 -3.59 14.44 -4.98
N THR A 458 -4.11 15.35 -5.81
CA THR A 458 -4.61 16.66 -5.36
C THR A 458 -5.64 16.56 -4.22
N PHE A 459 -6.43 15.48 -4.17
CA PHE A 459 -7.39 15.21 -3.09
C PHE A 459 -6.72 14.88 -1.74
N TRP A 460 -5.43 14.56 -1.73
CA TRP A 460 -4.71 14.30 -0.48
C TRP A 460 -4.54 15.58 0.34
N SER A 461 -4.60 16.75 -0.30
CA SER A 461 -4.69 18.04 0.38
C SER A 461 -5.98 18.17 1.21
N LEU A 462 -7.08 17.55 0.74
CA LEU A 462 -8.33 17.46 1.49
C LEU A 462 -8.20 16.42 2.61
N TRP A 463 -7.67 15.22 2.32
CA TRP A 463 -7.45 14.20 3.35
C TRP A 463 -6.63 14.74 4.54
N ALA A 464 -5.54 15.43 4.24
CA ALA A 464 -4.63 16.02 5.21
C ALA A 464 -5.24 17.23 5.96
N GLY A 465 -6.29 17.85 5.41
CA GLY A 465 -6.83 19.11 5.92
C GLY A 465 -5.95 20.33 5.59
N ALA A 466 -5.11 20.25 4.55
CA ALA A 466 -4.19 21.30 4.15
C ALA A 466 -4.87 22.38 3.28
N ALA A 467 -5.89 21.99 2.51
CA ALA A 467 -6.65 22.93 1.68
C ALA A 467 -7.48 23.91 2.55
N SER A 468 -7.61 25.15 2.11
CA SER A 468 -8.63 26.05 2.66
C SER A 468 -10.03 25.64 2.18
N PRO A 469 -11.12 26.03 2.85
CA PRO A 469 -12.48 25.79 2.37
C PRO A 469 -12.72 26.30 0.93
N ARG A 470 -12.10 27.43 0.55
CA ARG A 470 -12.15 27.97 -0.82
C ARG A 470 -11.44 27.04 -1.82
N GLN A 471 -10.24 26.55 -1.48
CA GLN A 471 -9.52 25.60 -2.33
C GLN A 471 -10.29 24.29 -2.48
N ALA A 472 -10.90 23.79 -1.40
CA ALA A 472 -11.73 22.59 -1.45
C ALA A 472 -12.94 22.75 -2.37
N ALA A 473 -13.66 23.87 -2.27
CA ALA A 473 -14.77 24.18 -3.17
C ALA A 473 -14.33 24.24 -4.65
N LYS A 474 -13.13 24.77 -4.93
CA LYS A 474 -12.55 24.74 -6.28
C LYS A 474 -12.20 23.33 -6.72
N ILE A 475 -11.49 22.56 -5.91
CA ILE A 475 -11.13 21.16 -6.21
C ILE A 475 -12.38 20.35 -6.56
N VAL A 476 -13.48 20.51 -5.80
CA VAL A 476 -14.74 19.78 -6.07
C VAL A 476 -15.43 20.25 -7.35
N SER A 477 -15.47 21.56 -7.61
CA SER A 477 -16.19 22.10 -8.77
C SER A 477 -15.40 22.03 -10.08
N THR A 478 -14.06 22.04 -10.04
CA THR A 478 -13.21 22.06 -11.24
C THR A 478 -12.38 20.80 -11.43
N ALA A 479 -11.73 20.28 -10.37
CA ALA A 479 -10.79 19.17 -10.49
C ALA A 479 -11.52 17.81 -10.51
N LEU A 480 -12.48 17.59 -9.62
CA LEU A 480 -13.22 16.33 -9.51
C LEU A 480 -13.85 15.85 -10.82
N PRO A 481 -14.52 16.70 -11.63
CA PRO A 481 -15.05 16.28 -12.92
C PRO A 481 -14.00 15.75 -13.91
N LEU A 482 -12.72 16.13 -13.76
CA LEU A 482 -11.64 15.68 -14.64
C LEU A 482 -11.16 14.25 -14.31
N PHE A 483 -11.32 13.82 -13.06
CA PHE A 483 -10.85 12.52 -12.58
C PHE A 483 -11.97 11.49 -12.44
N GLU A 484 -13.24 11.93 -12.34
CA GLU A 484 -14.35 11.04 -12.11
C GLU A 484 -14.77 10.27 -13.37
N ALA A 485 -14.57 8.95 -13.34
CA ALA A 485 -14.95 7.99 -14.36
C ALA A 485 -16.16 7.12 -13.92
N ALA A 486 -16.42 6.03 -14.65
CA ALA A 486 -17.55 5.13 -14.39
C ALA A 486 -17.35 4.32 -13.10
N GLY A 487 -16.11 3.89 -12.83
CA GLY A 487 -15.73 3.05 -11.71
C GLY A 487 -15.07 3.79 -10.54
N GLY A 488 -15.03 5.13 -10.54
CA GLY A 488 -14.36 5.92 -9.49
C GLY A 488 -13.42 6.95 -10.08
N LEU A 489 -12.31 7.25 -9.41
CA LEU A 489 -11.31 8.23 -9.84
C LEU A 489 -10.18 7.58 -10.65
N VAL A 490 -9.82 8.17 -11.79
CA VAL A 490 -8.57 7.85 -12.52
C VAL A 490 -7.36 8.48 -11.83
N SER A 491 -6.17 7.87 -11.94
CA SER A 491 -4.96 8.36 -11.25
C SER A 491 -4.45 9.71 -11.77
N GLY A 492 -4.57 9.94 -13.07
CA GLY A 492 -4.26 11.20 -13.75
C GLY A 492 -5.23 11.41 -14.91
N THR A 493 -5.29 12.60 -15.49
CA THR A 493 -6.17 12.83 -16.64
C THR A 493 -5.58 12.22 -17.91
N GLU A 494 -6.44 11.84 -18.86
CA GLU A 494 -5.98 11.34 -20.16
C GLU A 494 -5.08 12.35 -20.88
N LYS A 495 -5.43 13.65 -20.75
CA LYS A 495 -4.66 14.76 -21.30
C LYS A 495 -3.24 14.81 -20.73
N SER A 496 -3.09 14.69 -19.41
CA SER A 496 -1.78 14.72 -18.77
C SER A 496 -0.96 13.46 -19.01
N ARG A 497 -1.59 12.27 -19.05
CA ARG A 497 -0.92 11.04 -19.50
C ARG A 497 -0.35 11.22 -20.91
N GLY A 498 -1.09 11.87 -21.81
CA GLY A 498 -0.70 12.06 -23.20
C GLY A 498 -0.91 10.81 -24.08
N PRO A 499 -0.42 10.82 -25.33
CA PRO A 499 -0.62 9.72 -26.27
C PRO A 499 0.21 8.48 -25.90
N ILE A 500 -0.31 7.30 -26.22
CA ILE A 500 0.34 6.01 -26.02
C ILE A 500 0.78 5.44 -27.36
N SER A 501 1.98 4.87 -27.41
CA SER A 501 2.57 4.19 -28.57
C SER A 501 3.40 2.99 -28.11
N ILE A 502 3.97 2.25 -29.06
CA ILE A 502 4.89 1.14 -28.75
C ILE A 502 6.11 1.64 -27.96
N ASP A 503 6.63 2.83 -28.31
CA ASP A 503 7.78 3.45 -27.64
C ASP A 503 7.40 4.20 -26.35
N ARG A 504 6.09 4.40 -26.11
CA ARG A 504 5.54 5.08 -24.94
C ARG A 504 4.30 4.33 -24.44
N PRO A 505 4.47 3.09 -23.92
CA PRO A 505 3.36 2.22 -23.52
C PRO A 505 2.61 2.79 -22.32
N ASN A 506 1.39 2.31 -22.07
CA ASN A 506 0.64 2.80 -20.92
C ASN A 506 1.32 2.41 -19.59
N ARG A 507 1.20 3.28 -18.58
CA ARG A 507 1.76 3.07 -17.24
C ARG A 507 0.65 2.80 -16.23
N GLN A 508 0.95 2.00 -15.22
CA GLN A 508 -0.09 1.47 -14.34
C GLN A 508 -0.70 2.52 -13.39
N TRP A 509 0.03 3.58 -13.05
CA TRP A 509 -0.46 4.70 -12.22
C TRP A 509 -0.95 5.91 -13.03
N ASP A 510 -1.33 5.70 -14.29
CA ASP A 510 -1.93 6.72 -15.16
C ASP A 510 -3.34 6.35 -15.63
N TYR A 511 -4.02 7.29 -16.30
CA TYR A 511 -5.27 7.00 -17.01
C TYR A 511 -5.14 5.76 -17.94
N PRO A 512 -6.11 4.82 -17.96
CA PRO A 512 -7.46 4.89 -17.39
C PRO A 512 -7.60 4.22 -16.02
N TYR A 513 -6.50 3.93 -15.33
CA TYR A 513 -6.53 3.08 -14.15
C TYR A 513 -6.92 3.84 -12.88
N GLY A 514 -7.57 3.11 -11.97
CA GLY A 514 -7.89 3.56 -10.64
C GLY A 514 -7.40 2.58 -9.58
N TRP A 515 -6.89 3.14 -8.48
CA TRP A 515 -6.27 2.38 -7.39
C TRP A 515 -6.96 2.66 -6.07
N ALA A 516 -7.11 1.63 -5.23
CA ALA A 516 -7.81 1.74 -3.94
C ALA A 516 -7.33 2.90 -3.04
N PRO A 517 -6.01 3.14 -2.84
CA PRO A 517 -5.52 4.23 -2.01
C PRO A 517 -6.08 5.60 -2.39
N GLN A 518 -6.11 5.92 -3.69
CA GLN A 518 -6.55 7.25 -4.14
C GLN A 518 -8.05 7.45 -3.92
N GLN A 519 -8.85 6.39 -4.06
CA GLN A 519 -10.28 6.45 -3.77
C GLN A 519 -10.49 6.70 -2.27
N MET A 520 -9.85 5.88 -1.42
CA MET A 520 -10.02 5.92 0.03
C MET A 520 -9.61 7.27 0.60
N LEU A 521 -8.45 7.79 0.20
CA LEU A 521 -7.97 9.10 0.65
C LEU A 521 -8.86 10.23 0.14
N ALA A 522 -9.33 10.18 -1.11
CA ALA A 522 -10.27 11.17 -1.65
C ALA A 522 -11.60 11.16 -0.91
N TRP A 523 -12.20 9.99 -0.61
CA TRP A 523 -13.46 9.92 0.12
C TRP A 523 -13.35 10.54 1.52
N ILE A 524 -12.29 10.18 2.26
CA ILE A 524 -12.02 10.74 3.58
C ILE A 524 -11.81 12.26 3.49
N GLY A 525 -11.07 12.73 2.48
CA GLY A 525 -10.85 14.15 2.25
C GLY A 525 -12.13 14.91 1.94
N LEU A 526 -12.99 14.38 1.06
CA LEU A 526 -14.27 14.98 0.73
C LEU A 526 -15.20 15.05 1.95
N GLN A 527 -15.33 13.96 2.71
CA GLN A 527 -16.10 13.93 3.96
C GLN A 527 -15.60 14.95 4.99
N ARG A 528 -14.27 15.10 5.15
CA ARG A 528 -13.68 16.10 6.06
C ARG A 528 -14.14 17.53 5.74
N TYR A 529 -14.38 17.85 4.48
CA TYR A 529 -14.82 19.17 4.03
C TYR A 529 -16.34 19.29 3.82
N GLY A 530 -17.12 18.25 4.18
CA GLY A 530 -18.58 18.26 4.08
C GLY A 530 -19.16 17.81 2.74
N TYR A 531 -18.32 17.39 1.78
CA TYR A 531 -18.70 16.88 0.46
C TYR A 531 -19.11 15.40 0.52
N THR A 532 -20.08 15.10 1.39
CA THR A 532 -20.52 13.72 1.68
C THR A 532 -21.21 13.10 0.46
N ALA A 533 -22.01 13.86 -0.28
CA ALA A 533 -22.70 13.36 -1.47
C ALA A 533 -21.72 12.94 -2.58
N GLU A 534 -20.64 13.71 -2.77
CA GLU A 534 -19.56 13.37 -3.70
C GLU A 534 -18.81 12.13 -3.23
N ALA A 535 -18.50 12.02 -1.94
CA ALA A 535 -17.85 10.84 -1.37
C ALA A 535 -18.72 9.57 -1.55
N GLU A 536 -20.02 9.65 -1.26
CA GLU A 536 -20.98 8.56 -1.46
C GLU A 536 -21.09 8.16 -2.93
N ARG A 537 -21.17 9.12 -3.84
CA ARG A 537 -21.21 8.88 -5.30
C ARG A 537 -19.97 8.13 -5.77
N LEU A 538 -18.78 8.59 -5.38
CA LEU A 538 -17.52 7.98 -5.78
C LEU A 538 -17.35 6.59 -5.17
N ALA A 539 -17.69 6.42 -3.88
CA ALA A 539 -17.68 5.12 -3.23
C ALA A 539 -18.65 4.15 -3.92
N TYR A 540 -19.88 4.59 -4.26
CA TYR A 540 -20.83 3.75 -4.99
C TYR A 540 -20.27 3.27 -6.32
N LYS A 541 -19.68 4.17 -7.12
CA LYS A 541 -19.09 3.82 -8.43
C LYS A 541 -17.99 2.77 -8.31
N TRP A 542 -17.08 2.93 -7.34
CA TRP A 542 -16.00 1.98 -7.06
C TRP A 542 -16.54 0.63 -6.59
N LEU A 543 -17.44 0.63 -5.60
CA LEU A 543 -18.05 -0.58 -5.07
C LEU A 543 -18.87 -1.32 -6.14
N PHE A 544 -19.58 -0.61 -7.02
CA PHE A 544 -20.32 -1.20 -8.13
C PHE A 544 -19.37 -1.91 -9.10
N MET A 545 -18.29 -1.25 -9.51
CA MET A 545 -17.28 -1.83 -10.40
C MET A 545 -16.68 -3.11 -9.81
N MET A 546 -16.30 -3.09 -8.52
CA MET A 546 -15.80 -4.26 -7.82
C MET A 546 -16.85 -5.38 -7.72
N THR A 547 -18.08 -5.06 -7.33
CA THR A 547 -19.17 -6.05 -7.18
C THR A 547 -19.50 -6.69 -8.53
N LYS A 548 -19.53 -5.89 -9.60
CA LYS A 548 -19.76 -6.36 -10.97
C LYS A 548 -18.65 -7.32 -11.42
N ALA A 549 -17.38 -6.98 -11.20
CA ALA A 549 -16.27 -7.88 -11.50
C ALA A 549 -16.37 -9.19 -10.69
N PHE A 550 -16.62 -9.08 -9.39
CA PHE A 550 -16.78 -10.21 -8.49
C PHE A 550 -17.91 -11.17 -8.92
N VAL A 551 -19.07 -10.63 -9.33
CA VAL A 551 -20.21 -11.44 -9.77
C VAL A 551 -19.96 -12.12 -11.11
N ASP A 552 -19.40 -11.39 -12.07
CA ASP A 552 -19.33 -11.84 -13.46
C ASP A 552 -18.10 -12.71 -13.76
N PHE A 553 -17.04 -12.57 -12.98
CA PHE A 553 -15.74 -13.18 -13.24
C PHE A 553 -15.27 -14.03 -12.05
N ASN A 554 -16.13 -14.95 -11.64
CA ASN A 554 -15.78 -16.02 -10.71
C ASN A 554 -15.21 -15.57 -9.35
N GLY A 555 -15.76 -14.50 -8.77
CA GLY A 555 -15.34 -14.00 -7.46
C GLY A 555 -14.01 -13.25 -7.47
N VAL A 556 -13.54 -12.80 -8.64
CA VAL A 556 -12.25 -12.11 -8.78
C VAL A 556 -12.19 -10.81 -7.96
N VAL A 557 -11.04 -10.61 -7.31
CA VAL A 557 -10.65 -9.36 -6.66
C VAL A 557 -9.19 -9.11 -7.03
N VAL A 558 -8.95 -8.01 -7.75
CA VAL A 558 -7.63 -7.66 -8.30
C VAL A 558 -6.97 -6.50 -7.58
N GLU A 559 -5.67 -6.31 -7.83
CA GLU A 559 -4.84 -5.21 -7.31
C GLU A 559 -5.35 -3.82 -7.72
N LYS A 560 -5.74 -3.65 -8.98
CA LYS A 560 -6.14 -2.37 -9.60
C LYS A 560 -7.20 -2.58 -10.67
N TYR A 561 -7.89 -1.51 -11.07
CA TYR A 561 -8.97 -1.59 -12.07
C TYR A 561 -8.83 -0.51 -13.16
N ASP A 562 -9.31 -0.81 -14.36
CA ASP A 562 -9.65 0.21 -15.35
C ASP A 562 -11.02 0.81 -14.99
N VAL A 563 -11.01 2.03 -14.45
CA VAL A 563 -12.23 2.69 -13.96
C VAL A 563 -13.07 3.30 -15.08
N THR A 564 -12.60 3.22 -16.33
CA THR A 564 -13.34 3.68 -17.51
C THR A 564 -14.13 2.54 -18.16
N ARG A 565 -13.70 1.29 -17.97
CA ARG A 565 -14.39 0.10 -18.47
C ARG A 565 -15.58 -0.29 -17.59
N THR A 566 -16.67 -0.70 -18.23
CA THR A 566 -17.91 -1.13 -17.56
C THR A 566 -18.17 -2.63 -17.67
N PHE A 567 -17.55 -3.31 -18.63
CA PHE A 567 -17.74 -4.74 -18.87
C PHE A 567 -16.78 -5.60 -18.04
N ASP A 568 -15.47 -5.42 -18.24
CA ASP A 568 -14.38 -6.20 -17.64
C ASP A 568 -13.30 -5.32 -16.96
N PRO A 569 -13.67 -4.48 -15.98
CA PRO A 569 -12.78 -3.47 -15.38
C PRO A 569 -11.56 -4.07 -14.64
N HIS A 570 -11.58 -5.36 -14.33
CA HIS A 570 -10.50 -6.09 -13.67
C HIS A 570 -9.34 -6.45 -14.62
N ARG A 571 -9.52 -6.32 -15.94
CA ARG A 571 -8.46 -6.57 -16.92
C ARG A 571 -7.57 -5.34 -17.10
N VAL A 572 -6.37 -5.41 -16.54
CA VAL A 572 -5.35 -4.37 -16.63
C VAL A 572 -4.07 -5.02 -17.14
N ASP A 573 -3.69 -4.68 -18.38
CA ASP A 573 -2.53 -5.27 -19.08
C ASP A 573 -1.31 -4.33 -19.06
N ALA A 574 -1.36 -3.23 -18.32
CA ALA A 574 -0.21 -2.34 -18.17
C ALA A 574 0.92 -3.03 -17.41
N GLU A 575 2.15 -2.89 -17.92
CA GLU A 575 3.38 -3.41 -17.32
C GLU A 575 3.31 -4.94 -17.08
N TYR A 576 3.41 -5.39 -15.83
CA TYR A 576 3.33 -6.81 -15.47
C TYR A 576 1.90 -7.35 -15.35
N GLY A 577 0.92 -6.57 -15.79
CA GLY A 577 -0.50 -6.91 -15.71
C GLY A 577 -1.07 -6.77 -14.30
N ASN A 578 -2.18 -7.48 -14.05
CA ASN A 578 -2.93 -7.38 -12.80
C ASN A 578 -2.72 -8.61 -11.90
N GLN A 579 -2.49 -8.39 -10.61
CA GLN A 579 -2.44 -9.46 -9.62
C GLN A 579 -3.86 -9.86 -9.19
N GLY A 580 -4.06 -11.14 -8.85
CA GLY A 580 -5.36 -11.69 -8.43
C GLY A 580 -6.21 -12.29 -9.54
N LEU A 581 -5.70 -12.36 -10.79
CA LEU A 581 -6.38 -13.01 -11.92
C LEU A 581 -6.09 -14.50 -12.04
N ASP A 582 -4.87 -14.91 -11.68
CA ASP A 582 -4.39 -16.28 -11.84
C ASP A 582 -4.76 -17.13 -10.61
N PHE A 583 -5.99 -17.66 -10.63
CA PHE A 583 -6.46 -18.61 -9.62
C PHE A 583 -7.35 -19.70 -10.21
N GLU A 584 -7.33 -20.86 -9.56
CA GLU A 584 -8.14 -22.00 -9.92
C GLU A 584 -9.27 -22.22 -8.93
N GLY A 585 -10.50 -22.19 -9.41
CA GLY A 585 -11.70 -22.46 -8.64
C GLY A 585 -12.16 -21.28 -7.81
N VAL A 586 -11.35 -20.86 -6.83
CA VAL A 586 -11.69 -19.84 -5.83
C VAL A 586 -10.52 -18.89 -5.58
N ALA A 587 -10.81 -17.58 -5.58
CA ALA A 587 -9.86 -16.57 -5.12
C ALA A 587 -9.78 -16.62 -3.60
N LYS A 588 -8.57 -16.74 -3.04
CA LYS A 588 -8.37 -17.02 -1.60
C LYS A 588 -8.03 -15.78 -0.78
N GLU A 589 -7.49 -14.73 -1.40
CA GLU A 589 -6.93 -13.59 -0.67
C GLU A 589 -7.36 -12.21 -1.19
N GLY A 590 -7.71 -12.07 -2.47
CA GLY A 590 -7.85 -10.76 -3.10
C GLY A 590 -6.55 -9.94 -3.01
N PHE A 591 -6.68 -8.63 -2.74
CA PHE A 591 -5.54 -7.74 -2.53
C PHE A 591 -5.83 -6.76 -1.39
N GLY A 592 -4.91 -6.60 -0.44
CA GLY A 592 -5.09 -5.95 0.86
C GLY A 592 -5.79 -4.59 0.81
N TRP A 593 -5.25 -3.62 0.08
CA TRP A 593 -5.90 -2.30 -0.02
C TRP A 593 -7.26 -2.32 -0.75
N VAL A 594 -7.53 -3.32 -1.59
CA VAL A 594 -8.74 -3.42 -2.42
C VAL A 594 -9.83 -4.01 -1.55
N ASN A 595 -9.48 -5.06 -0.80
CA ASN A 595 -10.28 -5.62 0.28
C ASN A 595 -10.67 -4.51 1.27
N ALA A 596 -9.70 -3.71 1.71
CA ALA A 596 -9.96 -2.56 2.58
C ALA A 596 -10.87 -1.51 1.93
N SER A 597 -10.65 -1.16 0.66
CA SER A 597 -11.47 -0.16 -0.05
C SER A 597 -12.92 -0.59 -0.15
N PHE A 598 -13.18 -1.89 -0.30
CA PHE A 598 -14.54 -2.42 -0.38
C PHE A 598 -15.27 -2.28 0.96
N VAL A 599 -14.70 -2.85 2.03
CA VAL A 599 -15.35 -2.79 3.35
C VAL A 599 -15.41 -1.37 3.91
N TYR A 600 -14.37 -0.56 3.66
CA TYR A 600 -14.36 0.85 4.07
C TYR A 600 -15.39 1.68 3.28
N GLY A 601 -15.45 1.50 1.95
CA GLY A 601 -16.44 2.18 1.10
C GLY A 601 -17.88 1.86 1.49
N LEU A 602 -18.16 0.62 1.94
CA LEU A 602 -19.48 0.25 2.45
C LEU A 602 -19.89 1.05 3.69
N THR A 603 -18.95 1.56 4.49
CA THR A 603 -19.27 2.44 5.63
C THR A 603 -19.65 3.86 5.21
N ILE A 604 -19.35 4.23 3.97
CA ILE A 604 -19.64 5.55 3.40
C ILE A 604 -21.03 5.57 2.75
N VAL A 605 -21.41 4.51 2.05
CA VAL A 605 -22.68 4.44 1.33
C VAL A 605 -23.85 4.02 2.22
N SER A 606 -25.04 4.54 1.95
CA SER A 606 -26.26 4.21 2.70
C SER A 606 -26.71 2.75 2.53
N SER A 607 -27.54 2.25 3.45
CA SER A 607 -28.12 0.89 3.32
C SER A 607 -28.96 0.70 2.05
N HIS A 608 -29.56 1.77 1.52
CA HIS A 608 -30.28 1.72 0.24
C HIS A 608 -29.33 1.52 -0.93
N MET A 609 -28.20 2.25 -0.93
CA MET A 609 -27.13 2.07 -1.91
C MET A 609 -26.55 0.66 -1.86
N GLN A 610 -26.30 0.11 -0.67
CA GLN A 610 -25.80 -1.27 -0.52
C GLN A 610 -26.75 -2.32 -1.11
N ARG A 611 -28.08 -2.14 -0.94
CA ARG A 611 -29.07 -3.00 -1.60
C ARG A 611 -29.01 -2.91 -3.13
N ALA A 612 -28.86 -1.70 -3.66
CA ALA A 612 -28.75 -1.46 -5.10
C ALA A 612 -27.45 -2.05 -5.71
N LEU A 613 -26.33 -2.00 -4.97
CA LEU A 613 -25.09 -2.68 -5.32
C LEU A 613 -25.30 -4.20 -5.40
N GLY A 614 -26.02 -4.77 -4.44
CA GLY A 614 -26.36 -6.20 -4.40
C GLY A 614 -27.22 -6.68 -5.57
N THR A 615 -27.98 -5.78 -6.20
CA THR A 615 -28.75 -6.04 -7.43
C THR A 615 -28.03 -5.58 -8.69
N LEU A 616 -26.74 -5.24 -8.60
CA LEU A 616 -25.92 -4.74 -9.70
C LEU A 616 -26.57 -3.56 -10.45
N THR A 617 -27.13 -2.60 -9.70
CA THR A 617 -27.72 -1.38 -10.28
C THR A 617 -26.64 -0.32 -10.53
N PRO A 618 -26.38 0.09 -11.80
CA PRO A 618 -25.38 1.11 -12.10
C PRO A 618 -25.75 2.46 -11.47
N TRP A 619 -24.74 3.29 -11.17
CA TRP A 619 -24.94 4.62 -10.55
C TRP A 619 -25.97 5.48 -11.31
N SER A 620 -25.91 5.52 -12.64
CA SER A 620 -26.83 6.33 -13.45
C SER A 620 -28.29 5.88 -13.35
N GLN A 621 -28.54 4.59 -13.08
CA GLN A 621 -29.88 4.07 -12.84
C GLN A 621 -30.32 4.36 -11.40
N TYR A 622 -29.45 4.11 -10.42
CA TYR A 622 -29.72 4.41 -9.02
C TYR A 622 -30.06 5.90 -8.84
N ALA A 623 -29.21 6.79 -9.38
CA ALA A 623 -29.35 8.23 -9.20
C ALA A 623 -30.63 8.80 -9.84
N ARG A 624 -31.08 8.23 -10.97
CA ARG A 624 -32.38 8.55 -11.59
C ARG A 624 -33.55 8.06 -10.74
N ALA A 625 -33.46 6.85 -10.19
CA ALA A 625 -34.52 6.27 -9.38
C ALA A 625 -34.72 6.99 -8.04
N THR A 626 -33.68 7.63 -7.51
CA THR A 626 -33.71 8.32 -6.21
C THR A 626 -33.85 9.83 -6.29
N ASN A 627 -34.06 10.41 -7.49
CA ASN A 627 -34.09 11.86 -7.72
C ASN A 627 -32.87 12.61 -7.13
N THR A 628 -31.72 11.94 -7.02
CA THR A 628 -30.47 12.53 -6.51
C THR A 628 -29.73 13.35 -7.56
N VAL A 629 -30.26 13.41 -8.78
CA VAL A 629 -29.86 14.38 -9.81
C VAL A 629 -30.99 15.40 -9.92
N SER A 630 -30.80 16.58 -9.34
CA SER A 630 -31.53 17.75 -9.80
C SER A 630 -31.09 18.01 -11.25
N GLU A 631 -32.01 17.96 -12.19
CA GLU A 631 -31.80 18.47 -13.55
C GLU A 631 -31.29 19.92 -13.43
N ASN A 632 -30.02 20.14 -13.77
CA ASN A 632 -29.47 21.38 -14.33
C ASN A 632 -28.03 21.14 -14.80
#